data_AF-A0A068R1L8-F1
#
_entry.id   AF-A0A068R1L8-F1
#
_cell.length_a   1.000
_cell.length_b   1.000
_cell.length_c   1.000
_cell.angle_alpha   90.00
_cell.angle_beta   90.00
_cell.angle_gamma   90.00
#
_symmetry.space_group_name_H-M   'P 1'
#
loop_
_entity.id
_entity.type
_entity.pdbx_description
1 polymer ?
#
loop_
_entity_poly.entity_id
_entity_poly.type
_entity_poly.pdbx_seq_one_letter_code
_entity_poly.pdbx_strand_id
1 'polypeptide(L)'
;MLKNLLLLSTLALSGCVFNQIPTDNLTSLRDNELCLALGENADNGDTTLRILDEIRFREGVIDMDKCHALEMSVRKREANFRDPSAWSREMAEQSRITQGIIKQLQQMGKI
;
A
#
# COMPACT_ATOMS: atom_id res chain seq x y z
N MET A 1 -40.67 24.56 -22.55
CA MET A 1 -39.52 24.74 -21.64
C MET A 1 -38.95 23.38 -21.24
N LEU A 2 -38.31 22.65 -22.18
CA LEU A 2 -37.85 21.26 -21.95
C LEU A 2 -36.47 20.98 -22.57
N LYS A 3 -35.68 22.02 -22.85
CA LYS A 3 -34.40 21.89 -23.59
C LYS A 3 -33.15 21.97 -22.70
N ASN A 4 -33.28 22.28 -21.41
CA ASN A 4 -32.12 22.58 -20.55
C ASN A 4 -31.80 21.52 -19.49
N LEU A 5 -32.48 20.37 -19.48
CA LEU A 5 -32.35 19.38 -18.39
C LEU A 5 -31.51 18.14 -18.72
N LEU A 6 -30.90 18.08 -19.91
CA LEU A 6 -30.15 16.89 -20.37
C LEU A 6 -28.62 17.07 -20.38
N LEU A 7 -28.11 18.19 -19.85
CA LEU A 7 -26.68 18.52 -19.87
C LEU A 7 -25.92 18.20 -18.56
N LEU A 8 -26.56 17.57 -17.58
CA LEU A 8 -25.99 17.34 -16.25
C LEU A 8 -25.62 15.87 -15.94
N SER A 9 -25.73 14.97 -16.91
CA SER A 9 -25.59 13.52 -16.66
C SER A 9 -24.23 12.93 -17.04
N THR A 10 -23.25 13.75 -17.41
CA THR A 10 -21.88 13.30 -17.69
C THR A 10 -20.95 13.61 -16.52
N LEU A 11 -21.36 13.23 -15.31
CA LEU A 11 -20.35 12.92 -14.29
C LEU A 11 -19.61 11.67 -14.78
N ALA A 12 -18.54 11.92 -15.53
CA ALA A 12 -17.53 10.92 -15.83
C ALA A 12 -17.00 10.41 -14.49
N LEU A 13 -17.50 9.25 -14.07
CA LEU A 13 -16.83 8.36 -13.14
C LEU A 13 -15.50 7.98 -13.79
N SER A 14 -14.51 8.88 -13.70
CA SER A 14 -13.11 8.52 -13.84
C SER A 14 -12.78 7.71 -12.60
N GLY A 15 -13.20 6.43 -12.61
CA GLY A 15 -12.58 5.45 -11.75
C GLY A 15 -11.11 5.46 -12.11
N CYS A 16 -10.25 5.90 -11.20
CA CYS A 16 -8.82 5.70 -11.32
C CYS A 16 -8.61 4.20 -11.46
N VAL A 17 -8.44 3.72 -12.70
CA VAL A 17 -7.91 2.39 -12.94
C VAL A 17 -6.49 2.47 -12.37
N PHE A 18 -6.29 1.87 -11.20
CA PHE A 18 -4.95 1.66 -10.69
C PHE A 18 -4.26 0.76 -11.71
N ASN A 19 -3.38 1.35 -12.52
CA ASN A 19 -2.54 0.60 -13.45
C ASN A 19 -1.61 -0.26 -12.61
N GLN A 20 -2.02 -1.50 -12.35
CA GLN A 20 -1.18 -2.51 -11.72
C GLN A 20 0.08 -2.73 -12.56
N ILE A 21 1.19 -3.01 -11.88
CA ILE A 21 2.46 -3.32 -12.52
C ILE A 21 2.30 -4.65 -13.27
N PRO A 22 2.56 -4.70 -14.59
CA PRO A 22 2.44 -5.93 -15.36
C PRO A 22 3.51 -6.94 -14.92
N THR A 23 3.07 -8.16 -14.62
CA THR A 23 3.93 -9.25 -14.09
C THR A 23 4.27 -10.30 -15.14
N ASP A 24 3.95 -10.04 -16.42
CA ASP A 24 4.25 -10.93 -17.54
C ASP A 24 5.76 -11.13 -17.75
N ASN A 25 6.57 -10.09 -17.47
CA ASN A 25 8.03 -10.13 -17.59
C ASN A 25 8.74 -9.51 -16.37
N LEU A 26 8.86 -10.30 -15.30
CA LEU A 26 9.50 -9.89 -14.05
C LEU A 26 10.97 -9.46 -14.22
N THR A 27 11.70 -10.09 -15.14
CA THR A 27 13.12 -9.77 -15.39
C THR A 27 13.33 -8.35 -15.89
N SER A 28 12.32 -7.75 -16.53
CA SER A 28 12.38 -6.37 -17.04
C SER A 28 12.06 -5.31 -15.99
N LEU A 29 11.46 -5.71 -14.87
CA LEU A 29 11.10 -4.78 -13.80
C LEU A 29 12.35 -4.34 -13.03
N ARG A 30 12.40 -3.05 -12.69
CA ARG A 30 13.39 -2.55 -11.75
C ARG A 30 13.05 -3.02 -10.34
N ASP A 31 14.04 -3.02 -9.46
CA ASP A 31 13.89 -3.59 -8.11
C ASP A 31 12.74 -2.95 -7.32
N ASN A 32 12.58 -1.62 -7.39
CA ASN A 32 11.44 -0.96 -6.75
C ASN A 32 10.09 -1.40 -7.35
N GLU A 33 10.02 -1.61 -8.67
CA GLU A 33 8.78 -2.05 -9.34
C GLU A 33 8.45 -3.49 -8.97
N LEU A 34 9.47 -4.33 -8.82
CA LEU A 34 9.33 -5.72 -8.36
C LEU A 34 8.77 -5.78 -6.93
N CYS A 35 9.26 -4.92 -6.03
CA CYS A 35 8.79 -4.81 -4.64
C CYS A 35 7.37 -4.22 -4.54
N LEU A 36 7.03 -3.26 -5.39
CA LEU A 36 5.67 -2.72 -5.46
C LEU A 36 4.70 -3.77 -6.03
N ALA A 37 5.10 -4.49 -7.09
CA ALA A 37 4.30 -5.56 -7.69
C ALA A 37 4.03 -6.69 -6.70
N LEU A 38 4.98 -6.99 -5.81
CA LEU A 38 4.78 -7.95 -4.71
C LEU A 38 3.61 -7.52 -3.81
N GLY A 39 3.54 -6.23 -3.46
CA GLY A 39 2.45 -5.68 -2.68
C GLY A 39 1.10 -5.73 -3.39
N GLU A 40 1.05 -5.36 -4.68
CA GLU A 40 -0.19 -5.37 -5.49
C GLU A 40 -0.73 -6.78 -5.76
N ASN A 41 0.10 -7.81 -5.62
CA ASN A 41 -0.24 -9.19 -5.92
C ASN A 41 -0.27 -10.08 -4.67
N ALA A 42 -0.25 -9.52 -3.45
CA ALA A 42 -0.20 -10.28 -2.20
C ALA A 42 -1.35 -11.31 -2.05
N ASP A 43 -2.47 -11.07 -2.72
CA ASP A 43 -3.68 -11.90 -2.76
C ASP A 43 -3.60 -13.03 -3.80
N ASN A 44 -2.68 -12.91 -4.75
CA ASN A 44 -2.47 -13.83 -5.87
C ASN A 44 -1.23 -14.69 -5.61
N GLY A 45 -1.46 -15.90 -5.07
CA GLY A 45 -0.40 -16.80 -4.64
C GLY A 45 0.59 -17.19 -5.74
N ASP A 46 0.12 -17.47 -6.96
CA ASP A 46 0.99 -17.86 -8.08
C ASP A 46 1.93 -16.72 -8.48
N THR A 47 1.37 -15.53 -8.70
CA THR A 47 2.13 -14.34 -9.06
C THR A 47 3.07 -13.92 -7.93
N THR A 48 2.62 -13.97 -6.68
CA THR A 48 3.45 -13.67 -5.49
C THR A 48 4.69 -14.54 -5.45
N LEU A 49 4.55 -15.86 -5.63
CA LEU A 49 5.68 -16.78 -5.60
C LEU A 49 6.68 -16.48 -6.72
N ARG A 50 6.20 -16.22 -7.94
CA ARG A 50 7.06 -15.84 -9.07
C ARG A 50 7.84 -14.54 -8.81
N ILE A 51 7.21 -13.55 -8.20
CA ILE A 51 7.86 -12.29 -7.82
C ILE A 51 8.91 -12.53 -6.73
N LEU A 52 8.59 -13.32 -5.70
CA LEU A 52 9.53 -13.67 -4.63
C LEU A 52 10.74 -14.43 -5.16
N ASP A 53 10.55 -15.34 -6.11
CA ASP A 53 11.64 -16.06 -6.76
C ASP A 53 12.57 -15.12 -7.54
N GLU A 54 12.02 -14.13 -8.26
CA GLU A 54 12.83 -13.11 -8.96
C GLU A 54 13.58 -12.19 -7.96
N ILE A 55 12.93 -11.77 -6.86
CA ILE A 55 13.59 -10.98 -5.80
C ILE A 55 14.75 -11.77 -5.21
N ARG A 56 14.54 -13.06 -4.93
CA ARG A 56 15.57 -13.96 -4.41
C ARG A 56 16.69 -14.19 -5.42
N PHE A 57 16.38 -14.29 -6.71
CA PHE A 57 17.41 -14.41 -7.74
C PHE A 57 18.33 -13.18 -7.78
N ARG A 58 17.81 -12.00 -7.42
CA ARG A 58 18.54 -10.72 -7.33
C ARG A 58 19.03 -10.41 -5.91
N GLU A 59 19.01 -11.39 -5.03
CA GLU A 59 19.44 -11.23 -3.64
C GLU A 59 20.89 -10.71 -3.60
N GLY A 60 21.12 -9.65 -2.81
CA GLY A 60 22.40 -8.94 -2.74
C GLY A 60 22.51 -7.68 -3.61
N VAL A 61 21.59 -7.48 -4.55
CA VAL A 61 21.43 -6.20 -5.28
C VAL A 61 20.25 -5.42 -4.71
N ILE A 62 19.16 -6.12 -4.39
CA ILE A 62 17.95 -5.51 -3.83
C ILE A 62 18.15 -5.22 -2.34
N ASP A 63 17.91 -3.98 -1.96
CA ASP A 63 17.77 -3.58 -0.56
C ASP A 63 16.44 -4.13 -0.01
N MET A 64 16.54 -5.16 0.82
CA MET A 64 15.38 -5.90 1.34
C MET A 64 14.53 -5.08 2.32
N ASP A 65 15.14 -4.19 3.11
CA ASP A 65 14.41 -3.32 4.04
C ASP A 65 13.56 -2.32 3.26
N LYS A 66 14.16 -1.72 2.23
CA LYS A 66 13.44 -0.84 1.29
C LYS A 66 12.35 -1.61 0.54
N CYS A 67 12.64 -2.83 0.10
CA CYS A 67 11.67 -3.66 -0.62
C CYS A 67 10.43 -3.94 0.23
N HIS A 68 10.64 -4.35 1.48
CA HIS A 68 9.56 -4.58 2.43
C HIS A 68 8.75 -3.31 2.71
N ALA A 69 9.41 -2.16 2.86
CA ALA A 69 8.72 -0.88 3.04
C ALA A 69 7.82 -0.52 1.84
N LEU A 70 8.27 -0.78 0.61
CA LEU A 70 7.50 -0.55 -0.60
C LEU A 70 6.30 -1.50 -0.70
N GLU A 71 6.51 -2.80 -0.50
CA GLU A 71 5.44 -3.82 -0.47
C GLU A 71 4.35 -3.48 0.55
N MET A 72 4.74 -3.17 1.79
CA MET A 72 3.81 -2.77 2.85
C MET A 72 3.07 -1.47 2.52
N SER A 73 3.72 -0.52 1.84
CA SER A 73 3.08 0.75 1.46
C SER A 73 1.92 0.54 0.49
N VAL A 74 2.03 -0.44 -0.41
CA VAL A 74 0.95 -0.80 -1.34
C VAL A 74 -0.17 -1.50 -0.60
N ARG A 75 0.14 -2.51 0.21
CA ARG A 75 -0.87 -3.27 0.96
C ARG A 75 -1.65 -2.40 1.95
N LYS A 76 -1.00 -1.43 2.59
CA LYS A 76 -1.69 -0.44 3.43
C LYS A 76 -2.62 0.46 2.62
N ARG A 77 -2.23 0.88 1.40
CA ARG A 77 -3.12 1.66 0.52
C ARG A 77 -4.36 0.83 0.16
N GLU A 78 -4.19 -0.41 -0.26
CA GLU A 78 -5.31 -1.29 -0.61
C GLU A 78 -6.24 -1.54 0.59
N ALA A 79 -5.68 -1.79 1.78
CA ALA A 79 -6.46 -1.92 3.00
C ALA A 79 -7.25 -0.63 3.34
N ASN A 80 -6.62 0.55 3.21
CA ASN A 80 -7.26 1.83 3.46
C ASN A 80 -8.35 2.17 2.43
N PHE A 81 -8.22 1.71 1.19
CA PHE A 81 -9.29 1.82 0.19
C PHE A 81 -10.45 0.86 0.47
N ARG A 82 -10.15 -0.33 0.98
CA ARG A 82 -11.16 -1.37 1.29
C ARG A 82 -11.92 -1.07 2.58
N ASP A 83 -11.28 -0.40 3.54
CA ASP A 83 -11.90 0.14 4.75
C ASP A 83 -11.27 1.48 5.14
N PRO A 84 -11.87 2.62 4.74
CA PRO A 84 -11.38 3.96 5.10
C PRO A 84 -11.29 4.21 6.61
N SER A 85 -11.98 3.41 7.44
CA SER A 85 -11.91 3.51 8.90
C SER A 85 -10.70 2.78 9.50
N ALA A 86 -10.01 1.93 8.73
CA ALA A 86 -8.83 1.19 9.18
C ALA A 86 -7.68 2.14 9.56
N TRP A 87 -7.40 3.14 8.72
CA TRP A 87 -6.39 4.16 9.00
C TRP A 87 -6.69 4.94 10.28
N SER A 88 -7.94 5.37 10.45
CA SER A 88 -8.39 6.10 11.64
C SER A 88 -8.25 5.26 12.92
N ARG A 89 -8.49 3.94 12.84
CA ARG A 89 -8.31 3.02 13.96
C ARG A 89 -6.83 2.79 14.31
N GLU A 90 -5.96 2.62 13.31
CA GLU A 90 -4.51 2.46 13.51
C GLU A 90 -3.90 3.72 14.16
N MET A 91 -4.30 4.91 13.67
CA MET A 91 -3.84 6.19 14.24
C MET A 91 -4.32 6.40 15.68
N ALA A 92 -5.55 5.99 16.00
CA ALA A 92 -6.08 6.05 17.36
C ALA A 92 -5.30 5.12 18.32
N GLU A 93 -4.95 3.93 17.87
CA GLU A 93 -4.18 2.97 18.68
C GLU A 93 -2.72 3.44 18.89
N GLN A 94 -2.07 3.93 17.84
CA GLN A 94 -0.72 4.50 17.94
C GLN A 94 -0.68 5.70 18.91
N SER A 95 -1.72 6.52 18.90
CA SER A 95 -1.87 7.64 19.84
C SER A 95 -2.04 7.16 21.28
N ARG A 96 -2.85 6.11 21.52
CA ARG A 96 -2.98 5.48 22.86
C ARG A 96 -1.65 4.93 23.37
N ILE A 97 -0.91 4.20 22.53
CA ILE A 97 0.40 3.65 22.90
C ILE A 97 1.37 4.78 23.26
N THR A 98 1.43 5.83 22.42
CA THR A 98 2.30 6.98 22.64
C THR A 98 1.97 7.70 23.95
N GLN A 99 0.69 7.91 24.25
CA GLN A 99 0.26 8.51 25.52
C GLN A 99 0.63 7.63 26.74
N GLY A 100 0.52 6.30 26.60
CA GLY A 100 0.93 5.36 27.63
C GLY A 100 2.43 5.46 27.96
N ILE A 101 3.27 5.50 26.92
CA ILE A 101 4.73 5.65 27.07
C ILE A 101 5.07 7.01 27.71
N ILE A 102 4.46 8.10 27.24
CA ILE A 102 4.68 9.44 27.82
C ILE A 102 4.35 9.46 29.31
N LYS A 103 3.21 8.87 29.69
CA LYS A 103 2.80 8.78 31.09
C LYS A 103 3.79 7.98 31.94
N GLN A 104 4.32 6.88 31.41
CA GLN A 104 5.35 6.10 32.09
C GLN A 104 6.66 6.90 32.24
N LEU A 105 7.06 7.64 31.21
CA LEU A 105 8.27 8.47 31.27
C LEU A 105 8.15 9.59 32.32
N GLN A 106 6.97 10.21 32.45
CA GLN A 106 6.67 11.17 33.51
C GLN A 106 6.74 10.54 34.90
N GLN A 107 6.18 9.34 35.07
CA GLN A 107 6.24 8.61 36.35
C GLN A 107 7.66 8.21 36.74
N MET A 108 8.54 8.00 35.75
CA MET A 108 9.96 7.72 35.96
C MET A 108 10.82 8.97 36.09
N GLY A 109 10.23 10.18 36.02
CA GLY A 109 10.96 11.45 36.08
C GLY A 109 11.96 11.66 34.94
N LYS A 110 11.75 10.99 33.80
CA LYS A 110 12.63 11.10 32.62
C LYS A 110 12.27 12.28 31.72
N ILE A 111 11.05 12.81 31.88
CA ILE A 111 10.49 14.02 31.27
C ILE A 111 9.49 14.65 32.24
#